data_AF-A0AA95GVP1-F1
#
_entry.id   AF-A0AA95GVP1-F1
#
_cell.length_a   1.000
_cell.length_b   1.000
_cell.length_c   1.000
_cell.angle_alpha   90.00
_cell.angle_beta   90.00
_cell.angle_gamma   90.00
#
_symmetry.space_group_name_H-M   'P 1'
#
loop_
_entity.id
_entity.type
_entity.pdbx_description
1 polymer ?
#
loop_
_entity_poly.entity_id
_entity_poly.type
_entity_poly.pdbx_seq_one_letter_code
_entity_poly.pdbx_strand_id
1 'polypeptide(L)'
;MFRLFKAYTYTSDTHELLGPCDAYTDETHDILPFHTEKKPPDKRQGFAVVFNEQNQEWEYQEDHRGLVLFDTKSGQSVTLEKLGKVPAYLTPLAPESEFDVWDGEKWVKDVEAENLAKRQQLEGLKQQKLYEATQIITPLQDAVYLDMATEEEKTQLRNWTLYRLHLHRKDISTAPDIDWPKKPE
;
A
#
# COMPACT_ATOMS: atom_id res chain seq x y z
N MET A 1 -23.42 -37.90 -42.50
CA MET A 1 -24.72 -37.45 -41.92
C MET A 1 -24.43 -36.31 -40.94
N PHE A 2 -25.33 -35.35 -40.72
CA PHE A 2 -25.11 -34.30 -39.71
C PHE A 2 -25.68 -34.72 -38.36
N ARG A 3 -24.91 -34.52 -37.29
CA ARG A 3 -25.30 -34.76 -35.90
C ARG A 3 -25.53 -33.41 -35.21
N LEU A 4 -26.73 -33.21 -34.67
CA LEU A 4 -27.05 -32.09 -33.79
C LEU A 4 -26.85 -32.52 -32.33
N PHE A 5 -26.21 -31.70 -31.52
CA PHE A 5 -25.97 -31.99 -30.11
C PHE A 5 -25.85 -30.72 -29.28
N LYS A 6 -25.98 -30.84 -27.96
CA LYS A 6 -25.73 -29.74 -27.03
C LYS A 6 -24.24 -29.73 -26.67
N ALA A 7 -23.58 -28.63 -26.95
CA ALA A 7 -22.20 -28.37 -26.56
C ALA A 7 -22.16 -27.30 -25.46
N TYR A 8 -21.01 -27.18 -24.83
CA TYR A 8 -20.70 -26.16 -23.83
C TYR A 8 -19.45 -25.42 -24.26
N THR A 9 -19.57 -24.11 -24.40
CA THR A 9 -18.49 -23.23 -24.86
C THR A 9 -17.71 -22.71 -23.66
N TYR A 10 -16.40 -22.58 -23.83
CA TYR A 10 -15.50 -21.96 -22.85
C TYR A 10 -14.61 -20.89 -23.50
N THR A 11 -14.02 -20.02 -22.69
CA THR A 11 -13.11 -18.97 -23.17
C THR A 11 -11.79 -19.56 -23.69
N SER A 12 -11.14 -18.92 -24.65
CA SER A 12 -9.89 -19.45 -25.23
C SER A 12 -8.65 -19.22 -24.36
N ASP A 13 -8.74 -18.32 -23.38
CA ASP A 13 -7.62 -17.87 -22.55
C ASP A 13 -7.62 -18.50 -21.15
N THR A 14 -8.76 -18.45 -20.47
CA THR A 14 -8.93 -18.97 -19.10
C THR A 14 -9.69 -20.29 -19.05
N HIS A 15 -10.26 -20.72 -20.19
CA HIS A 15 -11.10 -21.89 -20.33
C HIS A 15 -12.34 -21.90 -19.43
N GLU A 16 -12.80 -20.71 -19.07
CA GLU A 16 -13.99 -20.52 -18.25
C GLU A 16 -15.27 -20.81 -19.04
N LEU A 17 -16.21 -21.52 -18.42
CA LEU A 17 -17.51 -21.83 -18.99
C LEU A 17 -18.28 -20.54 -19.36
N LEU A 18 -18.59 -20.38 -20.64
CA LEU A 18 -19.47 -19.32 -21.15
C LEU A 18 -20.94 -19.74 -21.09
N GLY A 19 -21.23 -20.99 -21.43
CA GLY A 19 -22.58 -21.53 -21.37
C GLY A 19 -22.86 -22.61 -22.43
N PRO A 20 -24.08 -23.14 -22.45
CA PRO A 20 -24.50 -24.13 -23.44
C PRO A 20 -24.79 -23.48 -24.79
N CYS A 21 -24.55 -24.22 -25.87
CA CYS A 21 -24.98 -23.88 -27.22
C CYS A 21 -25.45 -25.15 -27.96
N ASP A 22 -26.23 -24.97 -29.02
CA ASP A 22 -26.57 -26.07 -29.93
C ASP A 22 -25.50 -26.10 -31.04
N ALA A 23 -24.87 -27.25 -31.21
CA ALA A 23 -23.78 -27.46 -32.16
C ALA A 23 -24.15 -28.54 -33.18
N TYR A 24 -23.50 -28.47 -34.34
CA TYR A 24 -23.63 -29.45 -35.40
C TYR A 24 -22.25 -29.85 -35.91
N THR A 25 -22.05 -31.14 -36.17
CA THR A 25 -20.87 -31.66 -36.88
C THR A 25 -21.28 -32.79 -37.82
N ASP A 26 -20.44 -33.10 -38.80
CA ASP A 26 -20.57 -34.30 -39.62
C ASP A 26 -19.57 -35.39 -39.19
N GLU A 27 -19.59 -36.53 -39.87
CA GLU A 27 -18.72 -37.68 -39.56
C GLU A 27 -17.23 -37.44 -39.89
N THR A 28 -16.90 -36.32 -40.51
CA THR A 28 -15.55 -36.00 -41.00
C THR A 28 -14.89 -34.83 -40.27
N HIS A 29 -15.63 -34.11 -39.42
CA HIS A 29 -15.14 -32.94 -38.69
C HIS A 29 -15.21 -33.12 -37.17
N ASP A 30 -14.14 -32.70 -36.50
CA ASP A 30 -14.10 -32.62 -35.05
C ASP A 30 -14.99 -31.48 -34.52
N ILE A 31 -15.29 -31.54 -33.22
CA ILE A 31 -15.97 -30.45 -32.53
C ILE A 31 -15.13 -29.18 -32.65
N LEU A 32 -15.79 -28.03 -32.82
CA LEU A 32 -15.12 -26.73 -32.88
C LEU A 32 -14.23 -26.50 -31.65
N PRO A 33 -13.07 -25.85 -31.79
CA PRO A 33 -12.24 -25.46 -30.65
C PRO A 33 -13.04 -24.71 -29.58
N PHE A 34 -12.66 -24.89 -28.32
CA PHE A 34 -13.31 -24.26 -27.17
C PHE A 34 -14.77 -24.70 -26.94
N HIS A 35 -15.12 -25.91 -27.38
CA HIS A 35 -16.40 -26.54 -27.16
C HIS A 35 -16.24 -27.98 -26.68
N THR A 36 -17.16 -28.45 -25.83
CA THR A 36 -17.21 -29.85 -25.38
C THR A 36 -18.65 -30.33 -25.26
N GLU A 37 -18.91 -31.62 -25.50
CA GLU A 37 -20.20 -32.25 -25.20
C GLU A 37 -20.40 -32.50 -23.70
N LYS A 38 -19.29 -32.44 -22.94
CA LYS A 38 -19.29 -32.77 -21.53
C LYS A 38 -20.09 -31.74 -20.76
N LYS A 39 -21.10 -32.21 -20.04
CA LYS A 39 -21.92 -31.33 -19.20
C LYS A 39 -21.08 -30.76 -18.05
N PRO A 40 -21.02 -29.43 -17.87
CA PRO A 40 -20.36 -28.81 -16.75
C PRO A 40 -21.13 -29.08 -15.45
N PRO A 41 -20.44 -29.06 -14.31
CA PRO A 41 -21.09 -29.12 -13.01
C PRO A 41 -21.86 -27.83 -12.72
N ASP A 42 -22.73 -27.87 -11.70
CA ASP A 42 -23.51 -26.70 -11.31
C ASP A 42 -22.62 -25.56 -10.82
N LYS A 43 -23.07 -24.32 -11.04
CA LYS A 43 -22.35 -23.15 -10.55
C LYS A 43 -22.23 -23.20 -9.03
N ARG A 44 -21.05 -22.88 -8.51
CA ARG A 44 -20.74 -22.84 -7.08
C ARG A 44 -20.24 -21.44 -6.72
N GLN A 45 -20.82 -20.83 -5.68
CA GLN A 45 -20.40 -19.50 -5.22
C GLN A 45 -18.91 -19.50 -4.83
N GLY A 46 -18.16 -18.51 -5.31
CA GLY A 46 -16.71 -18.40 -5.07
C GLY A 46 -15.85 -19.31 -5.95
N PHE A 47 -16.42 -19.93 -6.98
CA PHE A 47 -15.68 -20.75 -7.93
C PHE A 47 -16.10 -20.47 -9.37
N ALA A 48 -15.11 -20.41 -10.27
CA ALA A 48 -15.30 -20.51 -11.70
C ALA A 48 -15.25 -21.98 -12.13
N VAL A 49 -16.01 -22.31 -13.18
CA VAL A 49 -15.99 -23.64 -13.80
C VAL A 49 -15.11 -23.55 -15.03
N VAL A 50 -13.98 -24.27 -15.02
CA VAL A 50 -12.93 -24.19 -16.04
C VAL A 50 -12.75 -25.54 -16.71
N PHE A 51 -12.62 -25.57 -18.03
CA PHE A 51 -12.37 -26.80 -18.78
C PHE A 51 -10.87 -27.10 -18.83
N ASN A 52 -10.47 -28.24 -18.27
CA ASN A 52 -9.11 -28.71 -18.35
C ASN A 52 -8.94 -29.59 -19.61
N GLU A 53 -8.24 -29.06 -20.60
CA GLU A 53 -8.07 -29.74 -21.89
C GLU A 53 -7.14 -30.96 -21.82
N GLN A 54 -6.29 -31.06 -20.80
CA GLN A 54 -5.36 -32.19 -20.67
C GLN A 54 -6.10 -33.47 -20.23
N ASN A 55 -7.07 -33.34 -19.32
CA ASN A 55 -7.87 -34.46 -18.83
C ASN A 55 -9.28 -34.51 -19.45
N GLN A 56 -9.67 -33.50 -20.23
CA GLN A 56 -11.00 -33.36 -20.84
C GLN A 56 -12.12 -33.38 -19.77
N GLU A 57 -11.88 -32.71 -18.63
CA GLU A 57 -12.79 -32.60 -17.49
C GLU A 57 -13.11 -31.14 -17.15
N TRP A 58 -14.27 -30.93 -16.54
CA TRP A 58 -14.59 -29.64 -15.91
C TRP A 58 -14.09 -29.62 -14.47
N GLU A 59 -13.44 -28.53 -14.09
CA GLU A 59 -12.88 -28.35 -12.76
C GLU A 59 -13.39 -27.06 -12.13
N TYR A 60 -13.53 -27.08 -10.80
CA TYR A 60 -13.76 -25.86 -10.03
C TYR A 60 -12.42 -25.20 -9.73
N GLN A 61 -12.27 -23.95 -10.14
CA GLN A 61 -11.18 -23.09 -9.69
C GLN A 61 -11.75 -22.01 -8.78
N GLU A 62 -11.08 -21.76 -7.66
CA GLU A 62 -11.48 -20.69 -6.75
C GLU A 62 -11.47 -19.35 -7.50
N ASP A 63 -12.55 -18.57 -7.33
CA ASP A 63 -12.69 -17.25 -7.94
C ASP A 63 -12.70 -16.20 -6.85
N HIS A 64 -11.52 -15.69 -6.57
CA HIS A 64 -11.26 -14.59 -5.62
C HIS A 64 -11.01 -13.27 -6.36
N ARG A 65 -11.35 -13.19 -7.66
CA ARG A 65 -11.09 -12.00 -8.46
C ARG A 65 -11.86 -10.79 -7.92
N GLY A 66 -11.22 -9.63 -7.95
CA GLY A 66 -11.79 -8.39 -7.42
C GLY A 66 -11.75 -8.28 -5.89
N LEU A 67 -11.32 -9.32 -5.15
CA LEU A 67 -11.02 -9.19 -3.73
C LEU A 67 -9.76 -8.35 -3.54
N VAL A 68 -9.86 -7.35 -2.67
CA VAL A 68 -8.73 -6.55 -2.21
C VAL A 68 -8.16 -7.23 -0.97
N LEU A 69 -6.91 -7.66 -1.08
CA LEU A 69 -6.12 -8.25 -0.01
C LEU A 69 -4.89 -7.40 0.25
N PHE A 70 -4.11 -7.74 1.26
CA PHE A 70 -2.91 -7.02 1.66
C PHE A 70 -1.70 -7.94 1.63
N ASP A 71 -0.61 -7.47 1.08
CA ASP A 71 0.68 -8.17 1.10
C ASP A 71 1.23 -8.18 2.53
N THR A 72 1.45 -9.37 3.07
CA THR A 72 1.92 -9.59 4.45
C THR A 72 3.33 -9.06 4.71
N LYS A 73 4.13 -8.74 3.68
CA LYS A 73 5.47 -8.15 3.85
C LYS A 73 5.45 -6.64 3.79
N SER A 74 4.66 -6.04 2.91
CA SER A 74 4.68 -4.60 2.65
C SER A 74 3.46 -3.85 3.19
N GLY A 75 2.37 -4.55 3.53
CA GLY A 75 1.08 -3.95 3.88
C GLY A 75 0.33 -3.35 2.68
N GLN A 76 0.84 -3.48 1.45
CA GLN A 76 0.21 -2.90 0.27
C GLN A 76 -1.04 -3.67 -0.15
N SER A 77 -2.04 -2.94 -0.64
CA SER A 77 -3.23 -3.56 -1.20
C SER A 77 -2.95 -4.20 -2.55
N VAL A 78 -3.47 -5.40 -2.75
CA VAL A 78 -3.36 -6.20 -3.96
C VAL A 78 -4.75 -6.70 -4.32
N THR A 79 -5.20 -6.41 -5.54
CA THR A 79 -6.43 -6.97 -6.09
C THR A 79 -6.08 -8.24 -6.86
N LEU A 80 -6.78 -9.34 -6.57
CA LEU A 80 -6.63 -10.55 -7.36
C LEU A 80 -7.35 -10.41 -8.70
N GLU A 81 -6.65 -10.73 -9.77
CA GLU A 81 -7.19 -10.66 -11.14
C GLU A 81 -7.32 -12.05 -11.79
N LYS A 82 -6.71 -13.07 -11.18
CA LYS A 82 -6.64 -14.43 -11.70
C LYS A 82 -7.42 -15.39 -10.82
N LEU A 83 -7.92 -16.45 -11.45
CA LEU A 83 -8.48 -17.60 -10.78
C LEU A 83 -7.41 -18.38 -10.01
N GLY A 84 -7.85 -19.15 -9.02
CA GLY A 84 -7.03 -19.99 -8.20
C GLY A 84 -7.02 -19.55 -6.74
N LYS A 85 -6.24 -20.29 -5.95
CA LYS A 85 -6.15 -20.09 -4.50
C LYS A 85 -5.53 -18.73 -4.19
N VAL A 86 -6.00 -18.13 -3.10
CA VAL A 86 -5.34 -16.95 -2.53
C VAL A 86 -3.89 -17.31 -2.15
N PRO A 87 -2.88 -16.58 -2.67
CA PRO A 87 -1.49 -16.81 -2.27
C PRO A 87 -1.26 -16.60 -0.78
N ALA A 88 -0.41 -17.42 -0.18
CA ALA A 88 -0.14 -17.39 1.27
C ALA A 88 0.51 -16.07 1.76
N TYR A 89 1.07 -15.26 0.86
CA TYR A 89 1.63 -13.95 1.20
C TYR A 89 0.56 -12.85 1.27
N LEU A 90 -0.71 -13.15 0.97
CA LEU A 90 -1.82 -12.21 1.04
C LEU A 90 -2.74 -12.51 2.23
N THR A 91 -3.24 -11.45 2.86
CA THR A 91 -4.20 -11.52 3.95
C THR A 91 -5.39 -10.59 3.68
N PRO A 92 -6.63 -10.94 4.07
CA PRO A 92 -7.76 -10.02 4.01
C PRO A 92 -7.71 -8.96 5.12
N LEU A 93 -6.82 -9.11 6.10
CA LEU A 93 -6.67 -8.16 7.20
C LEU A 93 -5.85 -6.96 6.72
N ALA A 94 -6.40 -5.76 6.86
CA ALA A 94 -5.69 -4.53 6.57
C ALA A 94 -4.76 -4.17 7.74
N PRO A 95 -3.54 -3.64 7.49
CA PRO A 95 -2.79 -2.96 8.54
C PRO A 95 -3.56 -1.71 9.00
N GLU A 96 -3.50 -1.40 10.29
CA GLU A 96 -4.08 -0.19 10.89
C GLU A 96 -3.13 1.01 10.78
N SER A 97 -1.84 0.75 10.62
CA SER A 97 -0.77 1.75 10.60
C SER A 97 0.34 1.40 9.60
N GLU A 98 1.05 2.41 9.13
CA GLU A 98 2.29 2.23 8.34
C GLU A 98 3.43 1.53 9.10
N PHE A 99 3.31 1.43 10.43
CA PHE A 99 4.27 0.75 11.30
C PHE A 99 3.85 -0.67 11.65
N ASP A 100 2.74 -1.18 11.10
CA ASP A 100 2.31 -2.54 11.39
C ASP A 100 3.11 -3.58 10.61
N VAL A 101 3.56 -4.61 11.31
CA VAL A 101 4.33 -5.74 10.77
C VAL A 101 3.54 -7.02 10.97
N TRP A 102 3.50 -7.87 9.94
CA TRP A 102 2.81 -9.15 10.01
C TRP A 102 3.59 -10.16 10.87
N ASP A 103 2.96 -10.70 11.91
CA ASP A 103 3.59 -11.67 12.82
C ASP A 103 3.43 -13.14 12.36
N GLY A 104 2.70 -13.37 11.26
CA GLY A 104 2.31 -14.68 10.77
C GLY A 104 0.80 -14.91 10.82
N GLU A 105 0.09 -14.22 11.71
CA GLU A 105 -1.35 -14.38 11.94
C GLU A 105 -2.11 -13.04 11.89
N LYS A 106 -1.48 -11.95 12.32
CA LYS A 106 -2.07 -10.61 12.41
C LYS A 106 -1.02 -9.51 12.25
N TRP A 107 -1.52 -8.30 12.06
CA TRP A 107 -0.73 -7.08 12.10
C TRP A 107 -0.39 -6.71 13.55
N VAL A 108 0.89 -6.47 13.82
CA VAL A 108 1.41 -6.02 15.11
C VAL A 108 2.20 -4.74 14.90
N LYS A 109 1.84 -3.69 15.64
CA LYS A 109 2.48 -2.39 15.54
C LYS A 109 3.92 -2.42 16.03
N ASP A 110 4.85 -2.00 15.18
CA ASP A 110 6.23 -1.73 15.54
C ASP A 110 6.33 -0.36 16.23
N VAL A 111 6.19 -0.40 17.56
CA VAL A 111 6.27 0.78 18.42
C VAL A 111 7.68 1.41 18.38
N GLU A 112 8.73 0.63 18.15
CA GLU A 112 10.10 1.15 18.06
C GLU A 112 10.29 1.96 16.76
N ALA A 113 9.82 1.41 15.63
CA ALA A 113 9.82 2.10 14.35
C ALA A 113 8.96 3.38 14.38
N GLU A 114 7.76 3.31 14.96
CA GLU A 114 6.89 4.48 15.13
C GLU A 114 7.57 5.58 15.96
N ASN A 115 8.16 5.22 17.10
CA ASN A 115 8.86 6.16 17.96
C ASN A 115 10.13 6.71 17.31
N LEU A 116 10.82 5.92 16.50
CA LEU A 116 11.97 6.39 15.72
C LEU A 116 11.54 7.41 14.67
N ALA A 117 10.48 7.12 13.90
CA ALA A 117 9.95 8.04 12.89
C ALA A 117 9.51 9.37 13.52
N LYS A 118 8.80 9.33 14.64
CA LYS A 118 8.41 10.53 15.41
C LYS A 118 9.62 11.35 15.85
N ARG A 119 10.67 10.70 16.38
CA ARG A 119 11.90 11.39 16.78
C ARG A 119 12.61 12.05 15.60
N GLN A 120 12.66 11.38 14.44
CA GLN A 120 13.25 11.96 13.22
C GLN A 120 12.48 13.19 12.75
N GLN A 121 11.14 13.15 12.79
CA GLN A 121 10.31 14.31 12.47
C GLN A 121 10.55 15.48 13.42
N LEU A 122 10.62 15.22 14.74
CA LEU A 122 10.89 16.25 15.75
C LEU A 122 12.29 16.85 15.61
N GLU A 123 13.30 16.04 15.31
CA GLU A 123 14.66 16.52 15.06
C GLU A 123 14.73 17.37 13.79
N GLY A 124 14.06 16.96 12.70
CA GLY A 124 13.95 17.75 11.48
C GLY A 124 13.31 19.13 11.74
N LEU A 125 12.23 19.16 12.54
CA LEU A 125 11.58 20.40 12.94
C LEU A 125 12.49 21.29 13.81
N LYS A 126 13.25 20.69 14.75
CA LYS A 126 14.24 21.39 15.57
C LYS A 126 15.31 22.04 14.70
N GLN A 127 15.87 21.29 13.76
CA GLN A 127 16.88 21.79 12.82
C GLN A 127 16.34 22.92 11.95
N GLN A 128 15.11 22.80 11.44
CA GLN A 128 14.45 23.87 10.70
C GLN A 128 14.33 25.15 11.51
N LYS A 129 13.89 25.07 12.77
CA LYS A 129 13.77 26.23 13.68
C LYS A 129 15.12 26.85 14.03
N LEU A 130 16.15 26.03 14.24
CA LEU A 130 17.52 26.49 14.49
C LEU A 130 18.11 27.22 13.27
N TYR A 131 17.83 26.70 12.07
CA TYR A 131 18.24 27.31 10.81
C TYR A 131 17.58 28.69 10.64
N GLU A 132 16.26 28.78 10.82
CA GLU A 132 15.52 30.04 10.76
C GLU A 132 16.08 31.09 11.73
N ALA A 133 16.30 30.71 13.00
CA ALA A 133 16.89 31.61 13.99
C ALA A 133 18.30 32.06 13.57
N THR A 134 19.10 31.18 12.98
CA THR A 134 20.45 31.51 12.53
C THR A 134 20.42 32.50 11.37
N GLN A 135 19.50 32.35 10.42
CA GLN A 135 19.35 33.30 9.30
C GLN A 135 19.04 34.73 9.77
N ILE A 136 18.30 34.88 10.88
CA ILE A 136 17.99 36.18 11.48
C ILE A 136 19.17 36.71 12.31
N ILE A 137 19.81 35.83 13.07
CA ILE A 137 20.93 36.20 13.95
C ILE A 137 22.14 36.69 13.16
N THR A 138 22.49 36.07 12.03
CA THR A 138 23.71 36.40 11.26
C THR A 138 23.82 37.89 10.91
N PRO A 139 22.86 38.54 10.22
CA PRO A 139 22.98 39.95 9.88
C PRO A 139 23.00 40.86 11.13
N LEU A 140 22.28 40.50 12.20
CA LEU A 140 22.29 41.24 13.46
C LEU A 140 23.67 41.16 14.15
N GLN A 141 24.33 40.00 14.09
CA GLN A 141 25.69 39.83 14.58
C GLN A 141 26.68 40.67 13.77
N ASP A 142 26.54 40.71 12.45
CA ASP A 142 27.38 41.52 11.57
C ASP A 142 27.22 43.02 11.87
N ALA A 143 25.98 43.49 12.06
CA ALA A 143 25.71 44.89 12.43
C ALA A 143 26.36 45.26 13.77
N VAL A 144 26.32 44.37 14.76
CA VAL A 144 26.98 44.58 16.06
C VAL A 144 28.50 44.57 15.90
N TYR A 145 29.05 43.63 15.12
CA TYR A 145 30.49 43.51 14.89
C TYR A 145 31.07 44.73 14.17
N LEU A 146 30.30 45.35 13.27
CA LEU A 146 30.67 46.56 12.54
C LEU A 146 30.40 47.86 13.31
N ASP A 147 29.94 47.77 14.57
CA ASP A 147 29.50 48.92 15.38
C ASP A 147 28.39 49.76 14.70
N MET A 148 27.59 49.13 13.84
CA MET A 148 26.49 49.75 13.08
C MET A 148 25.10 49.44 13.65
N ALA A 149 25.00 48.53 14.62
CA ALA A 149 23.72 48.07 15.15
C ALA A 149 22.97 49.12 15.97
N THR A 150 21.66 49.24 15.73
CA THR A 150 20.74 50.01 16.59
C THR A 150 20.48 49.30 17.93
N GLU A 151 19.88 50.01 18.89
CA GLU A 151 19.49 49.41 20.17
C GLU A 151 18.37 48.36 20.00
N GLU A 152 17.50 48.55 19.01
CA GLU A 152 16.48 47.57 18.61
C GLU A 152 17.13 46.30 18.05
N GLU A 153 18.11 46.42 17.15
CA GLU A 153 18.84 45.29 16.56
C GLU A 153 19.62 44.51 17.62
N LYS A 154 20.24 45.20 18.58
CA LYS A 154 20.90 44.55 19.74
C LYS A 154 19.89 43.78 20.60
N THR A 155 18.69 44.34 20.80
CA THR A 155 17.61 43.68 21.55
C THR A 155 17.09 42.46 20.80
N GLN A 156 16.86 42.55 19.49
CA GLN A 156 16.49 41.42 18.64
C GLN A 156 17.56 40.34 18.66
N LEU A 157 18.84 40.70 18.51
CA LEU A 157 19.95 39.75 18.56
C LEU A 157 19.94 38.94 19.86
N ARG A 158 19.74 39.62 21.00
CA ARG A 158 19.64 38.97 22.31
C ARG A 158 18.46 38.01 22.35
N ASN A 159 17.28 38.43 21.94
CA ASN A 159 16.05 37.62 21.99
C ASN A 159 16.14 36.40 21.07
N TRP A 160 16.61 36.57 19.84
CA TRP A 160 16.81 35.47 18.89
C TRP A 160 17.91 34.51 19.35
N THR A 161 18.99 35.00 19.95
CA THR A 161 20.04 34.15 20.51
C THR A 161 19.53 33.32 21.68
N LEU A 162 18.73 33.90 22.57
CA LEU A 162 18.05 33.17 23.65
C LEU A 162 17.11 32.09 23.10
N TYR A 163 16.28 32.45 22.12
CA TYR A 163 15.39 31.51 21.44
C TYR A 163 16.17 30.33 20.82
N ARG A 164 17.24 30.59 20.07
CA ARG A 164 18.10 29.55 19.47
C ARG A 164 18.72 28.64 20.53
N LEU A 165 19.18 29.21 21.66
CA LEU A 165 19.73 28.44 22.77
C LEU A 165 18.67 27.55 23.43
N HIS A 166 17.46 28.06 23.64
CA HIS A 166 16.33 27.29 24.18
C HIS A 166 15.93 26.15 23.25
N LEU A 167 15.88 26.38 21.93
CA LEU A 167 15.66 25.33 20.94
C LEU A 167 16.73 24.24 21.04
N HIS A 168 18.01 24.61 21.03
CA HIS A 168 19.11 23.66 21.06
C HIS A 168 19.06 22.76 22.31
N ARG A 169 18.74 23.35 23.48
CA ARG A 169 18.62 22.63 24.75
C ARG A 169 17.33 21.83 24.90
N LYS A 170 16.35 22.01 24.02
CA LYS A 170 15.09 21.27 24.10
C LYS A 170 15.37 19.78 23.89
N ASP A 171 15.01 18.99 24.89
CA ASP A 171 15.02 17.54 24.81
C ASP A 171 13.85 17.09 23.94
N ILE A 172 14.15 16.27 22.94
CA ILE A 172 13.19 15.73 21.97
C ILE A 172 13.06 14.20 22.08
N SER A 173 13.69 13.59 23.08
CA SER A 173 13.79 12.14 23.21
C SER A 173 12.58 11.47 23.87
N THR A 174 11.76 12.23 24.60
CA THR A 174 10.77 11.67 25.54
C THR A 174 9.31 12.07 25.30
N ALA A 175 9.02 13.12 24.53
CA ALA A 175 7.66 13.65 24.41
C ALA A 175 7.11 13.58 22.97
N PRO A 176 5.92 12.98 22.75
CA PRO A 176 5.26 13.00 21.44
C PRO A 176 4.78 14.39 21.05
N ASP A 177 4.63 15.29 22.03
CA ASP A 177 4.27 16.69 21.82
C ASP A 177 5.28 17.58 22.56
N ILE A 178 5.94 18.46 21.82
CA ILE A 178 6.99 19.33 22.34
C ILE A 178 6.49 20.76 22.34
N ASP A 179 6.40 21.33 23.53
CA ASP A 179 6.16 22.77 23.68
C ASP A 179 7.37 23.57 23.20
N TRP A 180 7.33 24.02 21.95
CA TRP A 180 8.41 24.80 21.36
C TRP A 180 8.44 26.21 21.95
N PRO A 181 9.63 26.79 22.21
CA PRO A 181 9.71 28.18 22.63
C PRO A 181 9.01 29.08 21.60
N LYS A 182 8.41 30.17 22.07
CA LYS A 182 7.77 31.16 21.19
C LYS A 182 8.84 31.92 20.43
N LYS A 183 8.58 32.16 19.14
CA LYS A 183 9.44 33.00 18.31
C LYS A 183 9.44 34.44 18.85
N PRO A 184 10.60 35.08 18.98
CA PRO A 184 10.68 36.50 19.28
C PRO A 184 10.28 37.35 18.07
N GLU A 185 9.92 38.61 18.33
CA GLU A 185 9.65 39.64 17.31
C GLU A 185 10.95 40.23 16.72
#